data_AF-A0A7V9R586-F1
#
_entry.id   AF-A0A7V9R586-F1
#
_cell.length_a   1.000
_cell.length_b   1.000
_cell.length_c   1.000
_cell.angle_alpha   90.00
_cell.angle_beta   90.00
_cell.angle_gamma   90.00
#
_symmetry.space_group_name_H-M   'P 1'
#
loop_
_entity.id
_entity.type
_entity.pdbx_description
1 polymer ?
#
loop_
_entity_poly.entity_id
_entity_poly.type
_entity_poly.pdbx_seq_one_letter_code
_entity_poly.pdbx_strand_id
1 'polypeptide(L)'
;MSEDVQVKPVKPTPLVQRFIIYAGVILVTFLLGFVPMWLKARTASSSLVETEHQLILVRMQSNLAAAVIDARRGDYEPARQAASQFFTTLRAEIDKGDASNFTQAQRQGMQPLFAGRDEIITLLARSDPASADRLSDLYVAYRKIMNG
;
A
#
# COMPACT_ATOMS: atom_id res chain seq x y z
N MET A 1 -57.78 41.54 -21.87
CA MET A 1 -56.82 41.29 -22.97
C MET A 1 -55.84 40.25 -22.46
N SER A 2 -56.06 38.99 -22.81
CA SER A 2 -55.20 37.87 -22.45
C SER A 2 -54.79 37.22 -23.76
N GLU A 3 -53.53 37.39 -24.14
CA GLU A 3 -52.96 36.73 -25.31
C GLU A 3 -52.55 35.31 -24.91
N ASP A 4 -53.32 34.33 -25.36
CA ASP A 4 -52.91 32.93 -25.36
C ASP A 4 -51.75 32.74 -26.34
N VAL A 5 -50.53 32.77 -25.82
CA VAL A 5 -49.32 32.40 -26.56
C VAL A 5 -49.35 30.89 -26.81
N GLN A 6 -49.96 30.49 -27.93
CA GLN A 6 -49.86 29.11 -28.42
C GLN A 6 -48.41 28.81 -28.82
N VAL A 7 -47.73 28.05 -27.98
CA VAL A 7 -46.43 27.46 -28.30
C VAL A 7 -46.67 26.33 -29.30
N LYS A 8 -46.44 26.60 -30.60
CA LYS A 8 -46.48 25.58 -31.66
C LYS A 8 -45.41 24.51 -31.39
N PRO A 9 -45.74 23.21 -31.37
CA PRO A 9 -44.74 22.17 -31.27
C PRO A 9 -43.93 22.12 -32.57
N VAL A 10 -42.66 22.45 -32.49
CA VAL A 10 -41.72 22.39 -33.61
C VAL A 10 -41.60 20.91 -34.02
N LYS A 11 -42.19 20.53 -35.15
CA LYS A 11 -41.99 19.22 -35.75
C LYS A 11 -40.54 19.14 -36.24
N PRO A 12 -39.69 18.26 -35.71
CA PRO A 12 -38.32 18.15 -36.16
C PRO A 12 -38.31 17.65 -37.62
N THR A 13 -37.59 18.35 -38.48
CA THR A 13 -37.33 17.96 -39.87
C THR A 13 -36.66 16.58 -39.88
N PRO A 14 -37.00 15.67 -40.82
CA PRO A 14 -36.55 14.27 -40.79
C PRO A 14 -35.03 14.08 -40.85
N LEU A 15 -34.30 15.09 -41.37
CA LEU A 15 -32.84 15.13 -41.35
C LEU A 15 -32.26 15.38 -39.94
N VAL A 16 -32.91 16.25 -39.15
CA VAL A 16 -32.51 16.54 -37.76
C VAL A 16 -32.72 15.31 -36.88
N GLN A 17 -33.83 14.59 -37.11
CA GLN A 17 -34.12 13.35 -36.38
C GLN A 17 -33.08 12.26 -36.67
N ARG A 18 -32.64 12.11 -37.93
CA ARG A 18 -31.54 11.18 -38.28
C ARG A 18 -30.22 11.59 -37.63
N PHE A 19 -29.87 12.88 -37.64
CA PHE A 19 -28.66 13.39 -36.99
C PHE A 19 -28.64 13.10 -35.48
N ILE A 20 -29.77 13.30 -34.79
CA ILE A 20 -29.89 13.00 -33.35
C ILE A 20 -29.70 11.50 -33.09
N ILE A 21 -30.27 10.63 -33.94
CA ILE A 21 -30.09 9.18 -33.82
C ILE A 21 -28.63 8.77 -34.02
N TYR A 22 -27.98 9.26 -35.08
CA TYR A 22 -26.56 8.96 -35.33
C TYR A 22 -25.66 9.49 -34.22
N ALA A 23 -25.90 10.71 -33.72
CA ALA A 23 -25.19 11.28 -32.59
C ALA A 23 -25.36 10.43 -31.32
N GLY A 24 -26.57 9.94 -31.06
CA GLY A 24 -26.86 9.02 -29.95
C GLY A 24 -26.11 7.70 -30.05
N VAL A 25 -26.09 7.08 -31.25
CA VAL A 25 -25.36 5.82 -31.47
C VAL A 25 -23.85 6.01 -31.27
N ILE A 26 -23.27 7.09 -31.79
CA ILE A 26 -21.86 7.41 -31.60
C ILE A 26 -21.55 7.62 -30.12
N LEU A 27 -22.40 8.35 -29.40
CA LEU A 27 -22.25 8.59 -27.96
C LEU A 27 -22.28 7.28 -27.17
N VAL A 28 -23.21 6.38 -27.48
CA VAL A 28 -23.33 5.08 -26.81
C VAL A 28 -22.11 4.20 -27.08
N THR A 29 -21.63 4.17 -28.31
CA THR A 29 -20.43 3.41 -28.68
C THR A 29 -19.18 3.96 -28.00
N PHE A 30 -19.07 5.30 -27.92
CA PHE A 30 -18.00 6.00 -27.21
C PHE A 30 -18.03 5.69 -25.69
N LEU A 31 -19.21 5.73 -25.07
CA LEU A 31 -19.40 5.40 -23.66
C LEU A 31 -19.07 3.92 -23.37
N LEU A 32 -19.44 3.00 -24.26
CA LEU A 32 -19.11 1.58 -24.14
C LEU A 32 -17.61 1.31 -24.14
N GLY A 33 -16.81 2.11 -24.85
CA GLY A 33 -15.34 2.05 -24.77
C GLY A 33 -14.77 2.76 -23.54
N PHE A 34 -15.37 3.88 -23.14
CA PHE A 34 -14.86 4.75 -22.08
C PHE A 34 -15.07 4.17 -20.67
N VAL A 35 -16.24 3.57 -20.38
CA VAL A 35 -16.57 3.00 -19.07
C VAL A 35 -15.61 1.88 -18.62
N PRO A 36 -15.33 0.84 -19.43
CA PRO A 36 -14.39 -0.22 -19.04
C PRO A 36 -12.94 0.30 -18.92
N MET A 37 -12.56 1.32 -19.69
CA MET A 37 -11.25 1.97 -19.58
C MET A 37 -11.12 2.76 -18.27
N TRP A 38 -12.17 3.49 -17.89
CA TRP A 38 -12.23 4.24 -16.63
C TRP A 38 -12.21 3.30 -15.41
N LEU A 39 -12.94 2.19 -15.47
CA LEU A 39 -12.91 1.16 -14.43
C LEU A 39 -11.52 0.52 -14.31
N LYS A 40 -10.87 0.18 -15.44
CA LYS A 40 -9.49 -0.36 -15.44
C LYS A 40 -8.47 0.60 -14.82
N ALA A 41 -8.57 1.89 -15.10
CA ALA A 41 -7.70 2.90 -14.49
C ALA A 41 -7.90 2.98 -12.97
N ARG A 42 -9.14 2.84 -12.50
CA ARG A 42 -9.49 2.88 -11.08
C ARG A 42 -9.12 1.60 -10.32
N THR A 43 -9.18 0.45 -10.99
CA THR A 43 -8.65 -0.81 -10.46
C THR A 43 -7.12 -0.83 -10.44
N ALA A 44 -6.46 -0.20 -11.43
CA ALA A 44 -5.00 -0.08 -11.43
C ALA A 44 -4.51 0.76 -10.24
N SER A 45 -5.17 1.88 -9.92
CA SER A 45 -4.80 2.69 -8.74
C SER A 45 -4.99 1.96 -7.41
N SER A 46 -6.02 1.11 -7.28
CA SER A 46 -6.20 0.31 -6.05
C SER A 46 -5.20 -0.83 -5.96
N SER A 47 -4.84 -1.45 -7.09
CA SER A 47 -3.78 -2.47 -7.12
C SER A 47 -2.39 -1.91 -6.78
N LEU A 48 -2.10 -0.65 -7.12
CA LEU A 48 -0.83 -0.01 -6.76
C LEU A 48 -0.71 0.17 -5.24
N VAL A 49 -1.75 0.68 -4.59
CA VAL A 49 -1.75 0.87 -3.12
C VAL A 49 -1.60 -0.47 -2.39
N GLU A 50 -2.33 -1.51 -2.84
CA GLU A 50 -2.22 -2.85 -2.26
C GLU A 50 -0.82 -3.46 -2.48
N THR A 51 -0.22 -3.26 -3.66
CA THR A 51 1.12 -3.78 -3.97
C THR A 51 2.19 -3.05 -3.17
N GLU A 52 2.08 -1.73 -2.98
CA GLU A 52 3.00 -0.96 -2.14
C GLU A 52 2.92 -1.38 -0.68
N HIS A 53 1.72 -1.65 -0.18
CA HIS A 53 1.48 -2.15 1.18
C HIS A 53 2.20 -3.48 1.41
N GLN A 54 1.95 -4.45 0.53
CA GLN A 54 2.58 -5.77 0.61
C GLN A 54 4.10 -5.69 0.46
N LEU A 55 4.60 -4.81 -0.42
CA LEU A 55 6.04 -4.62 -0.62
C LEU A 55 6.73 -4.15 0.66
N ILE A 56 6.13 -3.20 1.39
CA ILE A 56 6.70 -2.66 2.62
C ILE A 56 6.81 -3.76 3.70
N LEU A 57 5.76 -4.57 3.85
CA LEU A 57 5.74 -5.68 4.81
C LEU A 57 6.78 -6.76 4.47
N VAL A 58 6.79 -7.22 3.21
CA VAL A 58 7.74 -8.24 2.74
C VAL A 58 9.17 -7.74 2.87
N ARG A 59 9.43 -6.46 2.57
CA ARG A 59 10.77 -5.87 2.73
C ARG A 59 11.22 -5.85 4.19
N MET A 60 10.34 -5.48 5.12
CA MET A 60 10.66 -5.52 6.56
C MET A 60 11.01 -6.94 7.01
N GLN A 61 10.18 -7.93 6.64
CA GLN A 61 10.43 -9.33 6.97
C GLN A 61 11.73 -9.84 6.35
N SER A 62 12.01 -9.47 5.09
CA SER A 62 13.25 -9.83 4.39
C SER A 62 14.49 -9.22 5.05
N ASN A 63 14.44 -7.95 5.44
CA ASN A 63 15.56 -7.28 6.11
C ASN A 63 15.86 -7.94 7.46
N LEU A 64 14.82 -8.30 8.21
CA LEU A 64 15.01 -8.95 9.51
C LEU A 64 15.54 -10.38 9.34
N ALA A 65 15.02 -11.14 8.37
CA ALA A 65 15.55 -12.46 8.04
C ALA A 65 17.01 -12.41 7.57
N ALA A 66 17.37 -11.43 6.72
CA ALA A 66 18.75 -11.19 6.30
C ALA A 66 19.63 -10.87 7.51
N ALA A 67 19.20 -9.99 8.40
CA ALA A 67 19.94 -9.67 9.61
C ALA A 67 20.23 -10.91 10.47
N VAL A 68 19.25 -11.79 10.65
CA VAL A 68 19.43 -13.06 11.38
C VAL A 68 20.46 -13.95 10.68
N ILE A 69 20.32 -14.15 9.37
CA ILE A 69 21.21 -15.03 8.61
C ILE A 69 22.64 -14.50 8.61
N ASP A 70 22.82 -13.20 8.36
CA ASP A 70 24.13 -12.55 8.32
C ASP A 70 24.80 -12.61 9.71
N ALA A 71 24.05 -12.33 10.79
CA ALA A 71 24.56 -12.46 12.15
C ALA A 71 24.98 -13.90 12.49
N ARG A 72 24.21 -14.91 12.04
CA ARG A 72 24.57 -16.34 12.22
C ARG A 72 25.82 -16.73 11.44
N ARG A 73 26.07 -16.10 10.30
CA ARG A 73 27.28 -16.32 9.48
C ARG A 73 28.51 -15.60 10.02
N GLY A 74 28.35 -14.73 11.01
CA GLY A 74 29.41 -13.85 11.52
C GLY A 74 29.58 -12.56 10.72
N ASP A 75 28.67 -12.28 9.78
CA ASP A 75 28.65 -11.07 8.95
C ASP A 75 27.90 -9.95 9.70
N TYR A 76 28.49 -9.47 10.80
CA TYR A 76 27.82 -8.58 11.75
C TYR A 76 27.53 -7.17 11.20
N GLU A 77 28.36 -6.65 10.30
CA GLU A 77 28.14 -5.32 9.71
C GLU A 77 26.94 -5.31 8.73
N PRO A 78 26.83 -6.25 7.76
CA PRO A 78 25.61 -6.43 6.99
C PRO A 78 24.37 -6.64 7.87
N ALA A 79 24.48 -7.47 8.92
CA ALA A 79 23.40 -7.68 9.87
C ALA A 79 22.97 -6.40 10.58
N ARG A 80 23.92 -5.55 11.00
CA ARG A 80 23.67 -4.25 11.62
C ARG A 80 22.93 -3.31 10.68
N GLN A 81 23.31 -3.27 9.40
CA GLN A 81 22.66 -2.44 8.39
C GLN A 81 21.22 -2.90 8.17
N ALA A 82 21.01 -4.20 7.98
CA ALA A 82 19.68 -4.78 7.77
C ALA A 82 18.76 -4.59 8.98
N ALA A 83 19.26 -4.80 10.21
CA ALA A 83 18.53 -4.54 11.45
C ALA A 83 18.18 -3.04 11.60
N SER A 84 19.14 -2.16 11.31
CA SER A 84 18.91 -0.70 11.36
C SER A 84 17.82 -0.29 10.37
N GLN A 85 17.87 -0.82 9.15
CA GLN A 85 16.87 -0.52 8.12
C GLN A 85 15.49 -1.03 8.51
N PHE A 86 15.39 -2.23 9.10
CA PHE A 86 14.14 -2.73 9.66
C PHE A 86 13.55 -1.75 10.69
N PHE A 87 14.33 -1.35 11.70
CA PHE A 87 13.82 -0.44 12.74
C PHE A 87 13.44 0.95 12.20
N THR A 88 14.21 1.48 11.24
CA THR A 88 13.88 2.76 10.59
C THR A 88 12.56 2.66 9.83
N THR A 89 12.36 1.59 9.04
CA THR A 89 11.10 1.38 8.32
C THR A 89 9.93 1.15 9.27
N LEU A 90 10.12 0.33 10.32
CA LEU A 90 9.07 0.06 11.32
C LEU A 90 8.63 1.34 12.03
N ARG A 91 9.57 2.22 12.39
CA ARG A 91 9.27 3.51 13.02
C ARG A 91 8.52 4.43 12.08
N ALA A 92 9.02 4.59 10.86
CA ALA A 92 8.35 5.39 9.84
C ALA A 92 6.91 4.91 9.60
N GLU A 93 6.67 3.60 9.65
CA GLU A 93 5.33 3.04 9.46
C GLU A 93 4.43 3.29 10.67
N ILE A 94 4.93 3.16 11.91
CA ILE A 94 4.16 3.46 13.11
C ILE A 94 3.83 4.95 13.22
N ASP A 95 4.76 5.83 12.83
CA ASP A 95 4.61 7.28 12.87
C ASP A 95 3.55 7.78 11.87
N LYS A 96 3.28 7.03 10.79
CA LYS A 96 2.15 7.32 9.86
C LYS A 96 0.77 7.18 10.52
N GLY A 97 0.70 6.55 11.69
CA GLY A 97 -0.56 6.43 12.41
C GLY A 97 -1.60 5.64 11.62
N ASP A 98 -2.75 6.26 11.35
CA ASP A 98 -3.86 5.63 10.64
C ASP A 98 -3.60 5.46 9.13
N ALA A 99 -2.61 6.18 8.59
CA ALA A 99 -2.13 5.99 7.22
C ALA A 99 -1.08 4.86 7.11
N SER A 100 -0.80 4.15 8.20
CA SER A 100 0.16 3.05 8.18
C SER A 100 -0.40 1.79 7.54
N ASN A 101 0.51 0.93 7.08
CA ASN A 101 0.23 -0.41 6.62
C ASN A 101 -0.18 -1.37 7.76
N PHE A 102 -0.14 -0.93 9.02
CA PHE A 102 -0.47 -1.74 10.19
C PHE A 102 -1.82 -1.35 10.80
N THR A 103 -2.53 -2.36 11.33
CA THR A 103 -3.72 -2.08 12.16
C THR A 103 -3.30 -1.37 13.47
N GLN A 104 -4.25 -0.71 14.14
CA GLN A 104 -3.97 -0.07 15.44
C GLN A 104 -3.43 -1.07 16.47
N ALA A 105 -4.00 -2.29 16.52
CA ALA A 105 -3.54 -3.36 17.40
C ALA A 105 -2.11 -3.81 17.04
N GLN A 106 -1.79 -3.94 15.75
CA GLN A 106 -0.44 -4.27 15.30
C GLN A 106 0.55 -3.16 15.69
N ARG A 107 0.24 -1.89 15.46
CA ARG A 107 1.10 -0.76 15.87
C ARG A 107 1.41 -0.77 17.36
N GLN A 108 0.39 -1.00 18.20
CA GLN A 108 0.56 -1.14 19.65
C GLN A 108 1.41 -2.37 20.00
N GLY A 109 1.19 -3.50 19.34
CA GLY A 109 1.99 -4.72 19.51
C GLY A 109 3.44 -4.58 19.06
N MET A 110 3.74 -3.72 18.09
CA MET A 110 5.09 -3.46 17.59
C MET A 110 5.89 -2.51 18.50
N GLN A 111 5.22 -1.71 19.34
CA GLN A 111 5.87 -0.70 20.16
C GLN A 111 6.93 -1.26 21.14
N PRO A 112 6.68 -2.41 21.82
CA PRO A 112 7.70 -3.09 22.64
C PRO A 112 8.92 -3.56 21.86
N LEU A 113 8.82 -3.83 20.54
CA LEU A 113 9.94 -4.33 19.75
C LEU A 113 11.11 -3.33 19.66
N PHE A 114 10.83 -2.03 19.82
CA PHE A 114 11.88 -1.02 19.84
C PHE A 114 12.75 -1.03 21.09
N ALA A 115 12.28 -1.62 22.20
CA ALA A 115 13.03 -1.66 23.44
C ALA A 115 14.35 -2.45 23.29
N GLY A 116 14.35 -3.50 22.46
CA GLY A 116 15.53 -4.32 22.19
C GLY A 116 16.46 -3.77 21.11
N ARG A 117 16.13 -2.65 20.45
CA ARG A 117 16.92 -2.13 19.32
C ARG A 117 18.37 -1.83 19.73
N ASP A 118 18.55 -1.04 20.78
CA ASP A 118 19.89 -0.56 21.14
C ASP A 118 20.76 -1.69 21.68
N GLU A 119 20.17 -2.69 22.35
CA GLU A 119 20.84 -3.94 22.73
C GLU A 119 21.33 -4.69 21.48
N ILE A 120 20.44 -4.95 20.51
CA ILE A 120 20.78 -5.65 19.26
C ILE A 120 21.88 -4.92 18.49
N ILE A 121 21.76 -3.60 18.33
CA ILE A 121 22.78 -2.80 17.63
C ILE A 121 24.12 -2.84 18.37
N THR A 122 24.11 -2.81 19.70
CA THR A 122 25.33 -2.92 20.51
C THR A 122 25.99 -4.29 20.35
N LEU A 123 25.21 -5.38 20.41
CA LEU A 123 25.71 -6.74 20.20
C LEU A 123 26.31 -6.92 18.81
N LEU A 124 25.62 -6.41 17.77
CA LEU A 124 26.13 -6.44 16.39
C LEU A 124 27.40 -5.61 16.23
N ALA A 125 27.47 -4.42 16.83
CA ALA A 125 28.68 -3.59 16.80
C ALA A 125 29.88 -4.21 17.51
N ARG A 126 29.63 -5.09 18.49
CA ARG A 126 30.65 -5.86 19.21
C ARG A 126 30.98 -7.21 18.56
N SER A 127 30.35 -7.54 17.43
CA SER A 127 30.48 -8.85 16.78
C SER A 127 30.13 -10.01 17.71
N ASP A 128 29.14 -9.80 18.60
CA ASP A 128 28.72 -10.79 19.59
C ASP A 128 27.76 -11.80 18.94
N PRO A 129 28.05 -13.12 18.99
CA PRO A 129 27.17 -14.14 18.42
C PRO A 129 25.78 -14.20 19.06
N ALA A 130 25.60 -13.69 20.29
CA ALA A 130 24.30 -13.59 20.93
C ALA A 130 23.33 -12.66 20.17
N SER A 131 23.86 -11.75 19.33
CA SER A 131 23.04 -10.91 18.44
C SER A 131 22.11 -11.73 17.54
N ALA A 132 22.56 -12.89 17.07
CA ALA A 132 21.79 -13.73 16.17
C ALA A 132 20.56 -14.36 16.86
N ASP A 133 20.69 -14.74 18.14
CA ASP A 133 19.57 -15.23 18.94
C ASP A 133 18.57 -14.10 19.21
N ARG A 134 19.05 -12.92 19.60
CA ARG A 134 18.19 -11.74 19.82
C ARG A 134 17.43 -11.30 18.56
N LEU A 135 18.09 -11.32 17.40
CA LEU A 135 17.44 -11.05 16.11
C LEU A 135 16.41 -12.12 15.76
N SER A 136 16.66 -13.38 16.11
CA SER A 136 15.72 -14.48 15.89
C SER A 136 14.46 -14.31 16.76
N ASP A 137 14.62 -13.94 18.03
CA ASP A 137 13.51 -13.64 18.93
C ASP A 137 12.67 -12.46 18.41
N LEU A 138 13.35 -11.40 17.94
CA LEU A 138 12.71 -10.25 17.30
C LEU A 138 11.91 -10.67 16.07
N TYR A 139 12.45 -11.55 15.22
CA TYR A 139 11.75 -12.09 14.04
C TYR A 139 10.47 -12.80 14.42
N VAL A 140 10.53 -13.68 15.42
CA VAL A 140 9.39 -14.45 15.89
C VAL A 140 8.33 -13.52 16.48
N ALA A 141 8.74 -12.54 17.29
CA ALA A 141 7.83 -11.56 17.87
C ALA A 141 7.11 -10.72 16.79
N TYR A 142 7.87 -10.20 15.82
CA TYR A 142 7.31 -9.47 14.67
C TYR A 142 6.30 -10.32 13.89
N ARG A 143 6.66 -11.56 13.55
CA ARG A 143 5.78 -12.48 12.81
C ARG A 143 4.51 -12.82 13.59
N LYS A 144 4.61 -12.96 14.92
CA LYS A 144 3.44 -13.20 15.77
C LYS A 144 2.46 -12.05 15.74
N ILE A 145 2.95 -10.81 15.75
CA ILE A 145 2.09 -9.61 15.66
C ILE A 145 1.47 -9.48 14.25
N MET A 146 2.21 -9.83 13.20
CA MET A 146 1.70 -9.80 11.83
C MET A 146 0.61 -10.85 11.55
N ASN A 147 0.67 -11.99 12.23
CA ASN A 147 -0.25 -13.10 12.05
C ASN A 147 -1.40 -13.15 13.07
N GLY A 148 -1.39 -12.27 14.07
CA GLY A 148 -2.41 -12.17 15.14
C GLY A 148 -3.41 -11.08 14.85
#